data_AF-A0A2V7CCH8-F1
#
_entry.id   AF-A0A2V7CCH8-F1
#
_cell.length_a   1.000
_cell.length_b   1.000
_cell.length_c   1.000
_cell.angle_alpha   90.00
_cell.angle_beta   90.00
_cell.angle_gamma   90.00
#
_symmetry.space_group_name_H-M   'P 1'
#
loop_
_entity.id
_entity.type
_entity.pdbx_description
1 polymer ?
#
loop_
_entity_poly.entity_id
_entity_poly.type
_entity_poly.pdbx_seq_one_letter_code
_entity_poly.pdbx_strand_id
1 'polypeptide(L)'
;MRRRALRSEAGFTLLEVLVAFTILSVAVVAVIQGFAQGLRLLRAAGDQQMAVLIADQKAREVIIPVEGREAGNEGGFDWERTISVVSAPDLTRTPASAKWHVFQIDVTVRWGEKRRLEVVTLRTSAEKAPPGGVPK
;
A
#
# COMPACT_ATOMS: atom_id res chain seq x y z
N MET A 1 -72.73 1.70 -37.49
CA MET A 1 -71.98 0.46 -37.18
C MET A 1 -70.80 0.79 -36.26
N ARG A 2 -70.89 0.48 -34.95
CA ARG A 2 -69.80 0.68 -33.99
C ARG A 2 -69.06 -0.65 -33.80
N ARG A 3 -67.82 -0.74 -34.30
CA ARG A 3 -66.92 -1.85 -33.97
C ARG A 3 -66.47 -1.67 -32.52
N ARG A 4 -66.93 -2.57 -31.65
CA ARG A 4 -66.45 -2.66 -30.27
C ARG A 4 -65.08 -3.33 -30.34
N ALA A 5 -64.01 -2.55 -30.16
CA ALA A 5 -62.68 -3.10 -29.96
C ALA A 5 -62.71 -3.92 -28.66
N LEU A 6 -62.57 -5.24 -28.78
CA LEU A 6 -62.36 -6.11 -27.63
C LEU A 6 -61.01 -5.73 -27.05
N ARG A 7 -61.04 -4.98 -25.94
CA ARG A 7 -59.85 -4.81 -25.08
C ARG A 7 -59.45 -6.22 -24.63
N SER A 8 -58.30 -6.70 -25.09
CA SER A 8 -57.66 -7.85 -24.46
C SER A 8 -57.18 -7.38 -23.09
N GLU A 9 -57.86 -7.79 -22.03
CA GLU A 9 -57.28 -7.76 -20.70
C GLU A 9 -56.10 -8.74 -20.71
N ALA A 10 -54.89 -8.18 -20.85
CA ALA A 10 -53.66 -8.92 -20.64
C ALA A 10 -53.54 -9.14 -19.13
N GLY A 11 -54.12 -10.25 -18.64
CA GLY A 11 -53.92 -10.69 -17.28
C GLY A 11 -52.43 -10.98 -17.04
N PHE A 12 -51.89 -10.44 -15.94
CA PHE A 12 -50.56 -10.75 -15.42
C PHE A 12 -50.34 -12.27 -15.47
N THR A 13 -49.41 -12.71 -16.30
CA THR A 13 -49.14 -14.15 -16.40
C THR A 13 -48.32 -14.58 -15.18
N LEU A 14 -48.55 -15.80 -14.67
CA LEU A 14 -47.71 -16.38 -13.60
C LEU A 14 -46.21 -16.36 -13.98
N LEU A 15 -45.93 -16.46 -15.28
CA LEU A 15 -44.60 -16.38 -15.86
C LEU A 15 -43.96 -14.99 -15.66
N GLU A 16 -44.73 -13.92 -15.68
CA GLU A 16 -44.23 -12.55 -15.48
C GLU A 16 -43.73 -12.33 -14.04
N VAL A 17 -44.47 -12.80 -13.04
CA VAL A 17 -44.04 -12.75 -11.64
C VAL A 17 -42.81 -13.63 -11.42
N LEU A 18 -42.76 -14.81 -12.05
CA LEU A 18 -41.59 -15.70 -12.00
C LEU A 18 -40.36 -15.01 -12.60
N VAL A 19 -40.49 -14.41 -13.79
CA VAL A 19 -39.41 -13.68 -14.46
C VAL A 19 -38.97 -12.48 -13.61
N ALA A 20 -39.89 -11.68 -13.09
CA ALA A 20 -39.57 -10.56 -12.21
C ALA A 20 -38.80 -11.03 -10.95
N PHE A 21 -39.22 -12.13 -10.33
CA PHE A 21 -38.56 -12.69 -9.17
C PHE A 21 -37.16 -13.25 -9.51
N THR A 22 -36.99 -13.85 -10.68
CA THR A 22 -35.68 -14.34 -11.13
C THR A 22 -34.70 -13.19 -11.35
N ILE A 23 -35.15 -12.12 -12.02
CA ILE A 23 -34.34 -10.90 -12.24
C ILE A 23 -33.99 -10.25 -10.90
N LEU A 24 -34.97 -10.13 -10.00
CA LEU A 24 -34.76 -9.57 -8.66
C LEU A 24 -33.72 -10.38 -7.88
N SER A 25 -33.83 -11.70 -7.90
CA SER A 25 -32.91 -12.59 -7.20
C SER A 25 -31.47 -12.44 -7.72
N VAL A 26 -31.28 -12.38 -9.04
CA VAL A 26 -29.98 -12.12 -9.66
C VAL A 26 -29.44 -10.73 -9.29
N ALA A 27 -30.30 -9.71 -9.31
CA ALA A 27 -29.91 -8.34 -8.95
C ALA A 27 -29.44 -8.24 -7.49
N VAL A 28 -30.15 -8.87 -6.55
CA VAL A 28 -29.76 -8.89 -5.12
C VAL A 28 -28.41 -9.57 -4.93
N VAL A 29 -28.18 -10.71 -5.58
CA VAL A 29 -26.89 -11.41 -5.53
C VAL A 29 -25.77 -10.53 -6.09
N ALA A 30 -26.00 -9.86 -7.22
CA ALA A 30 -25.02 -8.94 -7.81
C ALA A 30 -24.67 -7.78 -6.86
N VAL A 31 -25.67 -7.20 -6.18
CA VAL A 31 -25.46 -6.12 -5.19
C VAL A 31 -24.62 -6.61 -4.01
N ILE A 32 -24.92 -7.77 -3.44
CA ILE A 32 -24.16 -8.35 -2.33
C ILE A 32 -22.71 -8.60 -2.74
N GLN A 33 -22.49 -9.17 -3.93
CA GLN A 33 -21.15 -9.39 -4.47
C GLN A 33 -20.39 -8.06 -4.67
N GLY A 34 -21.07 -7.03 -5.17
CA GLY A 34 -20.53 -5.68 -5.31
C GLY A 34 -20.06 -5.10 -3.97
N PHE A 35 -20.86 -5.20 -2.92
CA PHE A 35 -20.47 -4.76 -1.57
C PHE A 35 -19.28 -5.55 -1.02
N ALA A 36 -19.28 -6.88 -1.17
CA ALA A 36 -18.17 -7.71 -0.74
C ALA A 36 -16.87 -7.35 -1.45
N GLN A 37 -16.93 -7.03 -2.74
CA GLN A 37 -15.79 -6.54 -3.51
C GLN A 37 -15.33 -5.15 -3.04
N GLY A 38 -16.27 -4.23 -2.78
CA GLY A 38 -15.96 -2.91 -2.23
C GLY A 38 -15.22 -3.00 -0.89
N LEU A 39 -15.66 -3.86 0.03
CA LEU A 39 -14.99 -4.07 1.32
C LEU A 39 -13.58 -4.65 1.16
N ARG A 40 -13.37 -5.58 0.21
CA ARG A 40 -12.04 -6.12 -0.10
C ARG A 40 -11.09 -5.04 -0.62
N LEU A 41 -11.59 -4.15 -1.48
CA LEU A 41 -10.82 -3.01 -1.99
C LEU A 41 -10.49 -2.01 -0.88
N LEU A 42 -11.45 -1.68 -0.03
CA LEU A 42 -11.23 -0.79 1.11
C LEU A 42 -10.17 -1.33 2.07
N ARG A 43 -10.22 -2.63 2.37
CA ARG A 43 -9.20 -3.29 3.19
C ARG A 43 -7.82 -3.21 2.54
N ALA A 44 -7.71 -3.52 1.24
CA ALA A 44 -6.44 -3.45 0.52
C ALA A 44 -5.86 -2.03 0.50
N ALA A 45 -6.70 -1.00 0.34
CA ALA A 45 -6.28 0.39 0.43
C ALA A 45 -5.80 0.76 1.84
N GLY A 46 -6.50 0.30 2.89
CA GLY A 46 -6.09 0.47 4.28
C GLY A 46 -4.75 -0.19 4.59
N ASP A 47 -4.54 -1.44 4.13
CA ASP A 47 -3.26 -2.13 4.31
C ASP A 47 -2.11 -1.37 3.63
N GLN A 48 -2.34 -0.84 2.43
CA GLN A 48 -1.36 -0.03 1.70
C GLN A 48 -1.01 1.25 2.46
N GLN A 49 -2.01 1.96 2.98
CA GLN A 49 -1.80 3.17 3.79
C GLN A 49 -0.99 2.87 5.05
N MET A 50 -1.30 1.76 5.73
CA MET A 50 -0.55 1.33 6.91
C MET A 50 0.90 1.01 6.57
N ALA A 51 1.16 0.30 5.47
CA ALA A 51 2.51 0.00 5.02
C ALA A 51 3.33 1.28 4.74
N VAL A 52 2.71 2.29 4.12
CA VAL A 52 3.35 3.61 3.90
C VAL A 52 3.66 4.30 5.22
N LEU A 53 2.72 4.28 6.18
CA LEU A 53 2.93 4.90 7.49
C LEU A 53 4.09 4.25 8.25
N ILE A 54 4.14 2.92 8.28
CA ILE A 54 5.25 2.17 8.89
C ILE A 54 6.56 2.52 8.19
N ALA A 55 6.58 2.54 6.86
CA ALA A 55 7.79 2.87 6.11
C ALA A 55 8.31 4.28 6.44
N ASP A 56 7.42 5.29 6.44
CA ASP A 56 7.76 6.68 6.77
C ASP A 56 8.21 6.80 8.24
N GLN A 57 7.55 6.12 9.17
CA GLN A 57 7.96 6.07 10.57
C GLN A 57 9.39 5.52 10.71
N LYS A 58 9.68 4.34 10.14
CA LYS A 58 11.01 3.72 10.22
C LYS A 58 12.08 4.55 9.50
N ALA A 59 11.73 5.27 8.43
CA ALA A 59 12.63 6.21 7.78
C ALA A 59 12.91 7.45 8.66
N ARG A 60 11.91 7.91 9.43
CA ARG A 60 12.02 9.08 10.32
C ARG A 60 12.78 8.80 11.62
N GLU A 61 12.62 7.60 12.18
CA GLU A 61 13.30 7.14 13.40
C GLU A 61 14.84 7.26 13.33
N VAL A 62 15.41 7.24 12.12
CA VAL A 62 16.84 7.48 11.91
C VAL A 62 17.16 8.95 12.19
N ILE A 63 17.61 9.31 13.39
CA ILE A 63 18.02 10.69 13.71
C ILE A 63 19.44 10.94 13.21
N ILE A 64 20.37 10.03 13.50
CA ILE A 64 21.75 10.04 13.03
C ILE A 64 21.91 8.80 12.14
N PRO A 65 22.09 8.96 10.82
CA PRO A 65 22.26 7.82 9.93
C PRO A 65 23.61 7.15 10.20
N VAL A 66 23.54 5.84 10.45
CA VAL A 66 24.69 4.95 10.61
C VAL A 66 24.43 3.77 9.69
N GLU A 67 25.46 3.30 8.99
CA GLU A 67 25.31 2.15 8.12
C GLU A 67 24.87 0.92 8.91
N GLY A 68 23.95 0.16 8.33
CA GLY A 68 23.42 -1.01 8.99
C GLY A 68 22.11 -1.49 8.39
N ARG A 69 21.68 -2.64 8.88
CA ARG A 69 20.38 -3.24 8.54
C ARG A 69 19.64 -3.60 9.81
N GLU A 70 18.35 -3.31 9.81
CA GLU A 70 17.44 -3.65 10.89
C GLU A 70 16.15 -4.21 10.28
N ALA A 71 15.51 -5.14 10.98
CA ALA A 71 14.25 -5.72 10.55
C ALA A 71 13.36 -6.04 11.74
N GLY A 72 12.07 -6.10 11.50
CA GLY A 72 11.09 -6.43 12.53
C GLY A 72 9.71 -6.71 11.94
N ASN A 73 8.75 -6.95 12.83
CA ASN A 73 7.34 -7.10 12.47
C ASN A 73 6.53 -6.10 13.30
N GLU A 74 5.60 -5.40 12.64
CA GLU A 74 4.69 -4.46 13.29
C GLU A 74 3.27 -4.71 12.78
N GLY A 75 2.42 -5.29 13.63
CA GLY A 75 1.01 -5.53 13.31
C GLY A 75 0.78 -6.46 12.10
N GLY A 76 1.67 -7.44 11.86
CA GLY A 76 1.58 -8.33 10.70
C GLY A 76 2.22 -7.78 9.42
N PHE A 77 2.92 -6.65 9.52
CA PHE A 77 3.77 -6.11 8.47
C PHE A 77 5.23 -6.38 8.82
N ASP A 78 5.90 -7.17 7.98
CA ASP A 78 7.34 -7.40 8.08
C ASP A 78 8.08 -6.23 7.44
N TRP A 79 8.89 -5.52 8.20
CA TRP A 79 9.67 -4.40 7.70
C TRP A 79 11.16 -4.67 7.79
N GLU A 80 11.91 -4.09 6.87
CA GLU A 80 13.36 -4.12 6.80
C GLU A 80 13.86 -2.73 6.42
N ARG A 81 14.82 -2.20 7.17
CA ARG A 81 15.49 -0.94 6.93
C ARG A 81 16.96 -1.21 6.66
N THR A 82 17.49 -0.65 5.57
CA THR A 82 18.93 -0.68 5.25
C THR A 82 19.41 0.75 5.09
N ILE A 83 20.54 1.09 5.70
CA ILE A 83 21.19 2.39 5.62
C ILE A 83 22.58 2.20 5.01
N SER A 84 22.89 2.96 3.97
CA SER A 84 24.18 2.91 3.28
C SER A 84 24.68 4.31 2.92
N VAL A 85 25.99 4.51 2.86
CA VAL A 85 26.58 5.76 2.36
C VAL A 85 26.53 5.78 0.84
N VAL A 86 25.99 6.85 0.27
CA VAL A 86 26.00 7.08 -1.17
C VAL A 86 27.40 7.51 -1.60
N SER A 87 28.05 6.68 -2.39
CA SER A 87 29.35 7.01 -3.00
C SER A 87 29.15 7.95 -4.19
N ALA A 88 29.85 9.08 -4.20
CA ALA A 88 29.84 10.03 -5.30
C ALA A 88 31.26 10.21 -5.89
N PRO A 89 31.77 9.21 -6.64
CA PRO A 89 33.15 9.21 -7.14
C PRO A 89 33.41 10.33 -8.17
N ASP A 90 32.38 10.77 -8.88
CA ASP A 90 32.49 11.78 -9.94
C ASP A 90 32.51 13.23 -9.41
N LEU A 91 32.29 13.43 -8.11
CA LEU A 91 32.26 14.76 -7.50
C LEU A 91 33.61 15.12 -6.90
N THR A 92 34.19 16.24 -7.33
CA THR A 92 35.40 16.79 -6.71
C THR A 92 35.08 17.35 -5.32
N ARG A 93 35.46 16.61 -4.27
CA ARG A 93 35.23 17.01 -2.88
C ARG A 93 36.15 18.16 -2.47
N THR A 94 35.57 19.28 -2.04
CA THR A 94 36.31 20.35 -1.35
C THR A 94 36.42 20.05 0.15
N PRO A 95 37.40 20.64 0.87
CA PRO A 95 37.50 20.50 2.33
C PRO A 95 36.21 20.89 3.08
N ALA A 96 35.45 21.85 2.54
CA ALA A 96 34.15 22.27 3.09
C ALA A 96 33.05 21.19 2.93
N SER A 97 33.10 20.41 1.84
CA SER A 97 32.15 19.32 1.54
C SER A 97 32.57 17.96 2.10
N ALA A 98 33.86 17.76 2.40
CA ALA A 98 34.41 16.49 2.85
C ALA A 98 33.80 15.97 4.17
N LYS A 99 33.34 16.89 5.03
CA LYS A 99 32.66 16.57 6.29
C LYS A 99 31.23 16.06 6.13
N TRP A 100 30.61 16.26 4.96
CA TRP A 100 29.23 15.89 4.70
C TRP A 100 29.16 14.56 3.95
N HIS A 101 28.30 13.68 4.44
CA HIS A 101 27.98 12.41 3.82
C HIS A 101 26.50 12.38 3.46
N VAL A 102 26.19 11.77 2.32
CA VAL A 102 24.82 11.46 1.92
C VAL A 102 24.59 10.00 2.24
N PHE A 103 23.54 9.72 3.01
CA PHE A 103 23.10 8.39 3.36
C PHE A 103 21.81 8.09 2.63
N GLN A 104 21.71 6.89 2.07
CA GLN A 104 20.47 6.33 1.57
C GLN A 104 19.86 5.46 2.65
N ILE A 105 18.57 5.64 2.89
CA ILE A 105 17.77 4.87 3.83
C ILE A 105 16.68 4.19 3.00
N ASP A 106 16.81 2.89 2.84
CA ASP A 106 15.86 2.02 2.15
C ASP A 106 14.98 1.32 3.19
N VAL A 107 13.67 1.54 3.12
CA VAL A 107 12.70 0.86 3.99
C VAL A 107 11.76 0.04 3.13
N THR A 108 11.80 -1.28 3.32
CA THR A 108 10.91 -2.24 2.66
C THR A 108 9.90 -2.75 3.68
N VAL A 109 8.62 -2.70 3.34
CA VAL A 109 7.52 -3.25 4.14
C VAL A 109 6.80 -4.33 3.33
N ARG A 110 6.57 -5.50 3.92
CA ARG A 110 5.96 -6.67 3.32
C ARG A 110 4.76 -7.12 4.14
N TRP A 111 3.68 -7.49 3.45
CA TRP A 111 2.46 -8.00 4.10
C TRP A 111 1.68 -8.93 3.18
N GLY A 112 0.89 -9.81 3.80
CA GLY A 112 0.28 -10.92 3.09
C GLY A 112 1.32 -11.78 2.35
N GLU A 113 0.89 -12.58 1.39
CA GLU A 113 1.81 -13.52 0.72
C GLU A 113 2.76 -12.85 -0.28
N LYS A 114 2.36 -11.73 -0.91
CA LYS A 114 3.09 -11.17 -2.07
C LYS A 114 3.10 -9.64 -2.16
N ARG A 115 2.59 -8.92 -1.15
CA ARG A 115 2.58 -7.44 -1.22
C ARG A 115 3.85 -6.90 -0.58
N ARG A 116 4.46 -5.93 -1.26
CA ARG A 116 5.67 -5.23 -0.85
C ARG A 116 5.55 -3.76 -1.22
N LEU A 117 5.99 -2.91 -0.33
CA LEU A 117 6.20 -1.48 -0.53
C LEU A 117 7.65 -1.17 -0.21
N GLU A 118 8.25 -0.27 -0.97
CA GLU A 118 9.60 0.21 -0.73
C GLU A 118 9.61 1.74 -0.77
N VAL A 119 10.24 2.33 0.24
CA VAL A 119 10.42 3.77 0.37
C VAL A 119 11.92 4.01 0.51
N VAL A 120 12.46 4.83 -0.40
CA VAL A 120 13.86 5.21 -0.41
C VAL A 120 13.95 6.70 -0.12
N THR A 121 14.80 7.08 0.83
CA THR A 121 15.06 8.49 1.16
C THR A 121 16.55 8.76 1.27
N LEU A 122 16.95 9.99 0.94
CA LEU A 122 18.31 10.47 1.05
C LEU A 122 18.40 11.47 2.19
N ARG A 123 19.38 11.29 3.08
CA ARG A 123 19.70 12.26 4.12
C ARG A 123 21.15 12.67 4.04
N THR A 124 21.38 13.97 4.18
CA THR A 124 22.74 14.50 4.32
C THR A 124 23.02 14.74 5.79
N SER A 125 24.15 14.25 6.29
CA SER A 125 24.60 14.48 7.66
C SER A 125 26.09 14.82 7.67
N ALA A 126 26.48 15.76 8.52
CA ALA A 126 27.88 16.02 8.80
C ALA A 126 28.33 14.99 9.83
N GLU A 127 29.24 14.10 9.46
CA GLU A 127 29.63 13.03 10.35
C GLU A 127 30.54 13.53 11.49
N LYS A 128 30.32 12.99 12.69
CA LYS A 128 31.44 12.53 13.53
C LYS A 128 31.21 11.03 13.80
N ALA A 129 31.92 10.17 13.09
CA ALA A 129 31.92 8.73 13.31
C ALA A 129 32.39 8.45 14.75
N PRO A 130 31.73 7.64 15.58
CA PRO A 130 32.43 6.94 16.64
C PRO A 130 33.35 5.90 15.98
N PRO A 131 34.62 5.77 16.40
CA PRO A 131 35.46 4.69 15.90
C PRO A 131 34.84 3.36 16.34
N GLY A 132 34.50 2.52 15.38
CA GLY A 132 34.19 1.11 15.63
C GLY A 132 35.35 0.49 16.40
N GLY A 133 35.13 0.23 17.68
CA GLY A 133 36.08 -0.45 18.54
C GLY A 133 36.24 -1.89 18.07
N VAL A 134 37.47 -2.25 17.71
CA VAL A 134 37.90 -3.65 17.61
C VAL A 134 38.16 -4.15 19.04
N PRO A 135 37.47 -5.19 19.54
CA PRO A 135 37.88 -5.81 20.79
C PRO A 135 39.19 -6.59 20.56
N LYS A 136 40.14 -6.40 21.48
CA LYS A 136 41.38 -7.16 21.59
C LYS A 136 41.12 -8.50 22.27
#